data_AF-A0AA97IKC2-F1
#
_entry.id   AF-A0AA97IKC2-F1
#
_cell.length_a   1.000
_cell.length_b   1.000
_cell.length_c   1.000
_cell.angle_alpha   90.00
_cell.angle_beta   90.00
_cell.angle_gamma   90.00
#
_symmetry.space_group_name_H-M   'P 1'
#
loop_
_entity.id
_entity.type
_entity.pdbx_description
1 polymer ?
#
loop_
_entity_poly.entity_id
_entity_poly.type
_entity_poly.pdbx_seq_one_letter_code
_entity_poly.pdbx_strand_id
1 'polypeptide(L)'
;MASNQLRPIHPGEILREDYLNPLGMSANALAIALRIPASRINDIVLERRAITPDTALRLARYFGGDAQSWLNLQTAYDLKITTAELGNSLKAIEPRVA
;
A
#
# COMPACT_ATOMS: atom_id res chain seq x y z
N MET A 1 -23.63 -2.35 -1.90
CA MET A 1 -22.49 -1.81 -2.67
C MET A 1 -21.83 -2.97 -3.39
N ALA A 2 -21.57 -2.85 -4.69
CA ALA A 2 -20.96 -3.95 -5.45
C ALA A 2 -19.56 -4.23 -4.89
N SER A 3 -19.36 -5.43 -4.33
CA SER A 3 -18.04 -5.92 -3.93
C SER A 3 -17.21 -6.03 -5.21
N ASN A 4 -16.30 -5.09 -5.41
CA ASN A 4 -15.42 -5.14 -6.58
C ASN A 4 -14.54 -6.41 -6.49
N GLN A 5 -14.85 -7.41 -7.33
CA GLN A 5 -14.25 -8.75 -7.32
C GLN A 5 -12.78 -8.79 -7.75
N LEU A 6 -12.15 -7.64 -8.01
CA LEU A 6 -10.72 -7.59 -8.28
C LEU A 6 -9.93 -8.20 -7.12
N ARG A 7 -8.69 -8.62 -7.36
CA ARG A 7 -7.80 -9.02 -6.26
C ARG A 7 -7.41 -7.81 -5.40
N PRO A 8 -6.95 -8.01 -4.15
CA PRO A 8 -6.20 -6.99 -3.41
C PRO A 8 -4.92 -6.62 -4.17
N ILE A 9 -4.62 -5.33 -4.26
CA ILE A 9 -3.41 -4.80 -4.88
C ILE A 9 -2.60 -4.15 -3.78
N HIS A 10 -1.43 -4.70 -3.48
CA HIS A 10 -0.56 -4.15 -2.46
C HIS A 10 0.06 -2.83 -2.99
N PRO A 11 0.21 -1.77 -2.18
CA PRO A 11 0.79 -0.50 -2.66
C PRO A 11 2.22 -0.64 -3.18
N GLY A 12 2.95 -1.64 -2.70
CA GLY A 12 4.25 -2.02 -3.21
C GLY A 12 4.27 -2.55 -4.63
N GLU A 13 3.18 -3.18 -5.09
CA GLU A 13 2.99 -3.54 -6.49
C GLU A 13 2.89 -2.27 -7.33
N ILE A 14 2.07 -1.31 -6.92
CA ILE A 14 1.93 0.00 -7.59
C ILE A 14 3.28 0.74 -7.62
N LEU A 15 4.00 0.77 -6.51
CA LEU A 15 5.33 1.38 -6.46
C LEU A 15 6.30 0.71 -7.46
N ARG A 16 6.23 -0.61 -7.61
CA ARG A 16 7.08 -1.37 -8.53
C ARG A 16 6.69 -1.13 -10.00
N GLU A 17 5.42 -1.34 -10.33
CA GLU A 17 4.93 -1.35 -11.71
C GLU A 17 4.73 0.05 -12.31
N ASP A 18 4.29 1.03 -11.50
CA ASP A 18 3.91 2.35 -12.02
C ASP A 18 5.01 3.41 -11.83
N TYR A 19 6.00 3.15 -10.96
CA TYR A 19 7.07 4.10 -10.66
C TYR A 19 8.46 3.52 -10.96
N LEU A 20 8.84 2.41 -10.33
CA LEU A 20 10.21 1.89 -10.48
C LEU A 20 10.49 1.34 -11.88
N ASN A 21 9.60 0.49 -12.41
CA ASN A 21 9.77 -0.13 -13.72
C ASN A 21 9.82 0.92 -14.85
N PRO A 22 8.90 1.91 -14.94
CA PRO A 22 8.93 2.92 -15.99
C PRO A 22 10.15 3.85 -15.90
N LEU A 23 10.69 4.06 -14.70
CA LEU A 23 11.89 4.88 -14.49
C LEU A 23 13.20 4.09 -14.64
N GLY A 24 13.15 2.76 -14.85
CA GLY A 24 14.34 1.90 -14.80
C GLY A 24 15.09 1.98 -13.47
N MET A 25 14.37 2.29 -12.38
CA MET A 25 14.95 2.58 -11.07
C MET A 25 14.93 1.35 -10.17
N SER A 26 16.08 1.01 -9.58
CA SER A 26 16.13 -0.06 -8.58
C SER A 26 15.54 0.36 -7.24
N ALA A 27 15.04 -0.60 -6.47
CA ALA A 27 14.61 -0.40 -5.08
C ALA A 27 15.71 0.22 -4.19
N ASN A 28 16.98 -0.17 -4.42
CA ASN A 28 18.13 0.42 -3.72
C ASN A 28 18.34 1.89 -4.08
N ALA A 29 18.23 2.24 -5.37
CA ALA A 29 18.34 3.64 -5.81
C ALA A 29 17.23 4.51 -5.19
N LEU A 30 15.99 4.00 -5.14
CA LEU A 30 14.91 4.69 -4.45
C LEU A 30 15.19 4.84 -2.94
N ALA A 31 15.66 3.78 -2.27
CA ALA A 31 15.96 3.86 -0.84
C ALA A 31 17.01 4.94 -0.50
N ILE A 32 18.06 5.07 -1.33
CA ILE A 32 19.06 6.13 -1.22
C ILE A 32 18.40 7.50 -1.38
N ALA A 33 17.57 7.68 -2.42
CA ALA A 33 16.87 8.94 -2.67
C ALA A 33 15.94 9.35 -1.51
N LEU A 34 15.26 8.37 -0.91
CA LEU A 34 14.34 8.58 0.23
C LEU A 34 15.06 8.64 1.59
N ARG A 35 16.37 8.40 1.64
CA ARG A 35 17.20 8.37 2.85
C ARG A 35 16.66 7.39 3.90
N ILE A 36 16.35 6.17 3.48
CA ILE A 36 15.88 5.07 4.34
C ILE A 36 16.61 3.76 4.00
N PRO A 37 16.62 2.76 4.89
CA PRO A 37 17.28 1.48 4.61
C PRO A 37 16.70 0.80 3.37
N ALA A 38 17.59 0.24 2.52
CA ALA A 38 17.19 -0.48 1.31
C ALA A 38 16.26 -1.66 1.60
N SER A 39 16.45 -2.34 2.74
CA SER A 39 15.54 -3.41 3.20
C SER A 39 14.09 -2.94 3.31
N ARG A 40 13.85 -1.69 3.71
CA ARG A 40 12.49 -1.15 3.83
C ARG A 40 11.81 -1.07 2.47
N ILE A 41 12.48 -0.50 1.46
CA ILE A 41 11.90 -0.40 0.10
C ILE A 41 11.81 -1.78 -0.55
N ASN A 42 12.82 -2.64 -0.37
CA ASN A 42 12.78 -4.02 -0.86
C ASN A 42 11.57 -4.78 -0.31
N ASP A 43 11.31 -4.73 1.01
CA ASP A 43 10.16 -5.41 1.60
C ASP A 43 8.83 -4.85 1.06
N ILE A 44 8.75 -3.53 0.83
CA ILE A 44 7.55 -2.89 0.28
C ILE A 44 7.31 -3.38 -1.15
N VAL A 45 8.30 -3.29 -2.04
CA VAL A 45 8.15 -3.70 -3.45
C VAL A 45 8.00 -5.21 -3.63
N LEU A 46 8.37 -6.02 -2.63
CA LEU A 46 8.09 -7.45 -2.55
C LEU A 46 6.76 -7.77 -1.85
N GLU A 47 5.98 -6.76 -1.50
CA GLU A 47 4.64 -6.88 -0.90
C GLU A 47 4.66 -7.56 0.48
N ARG A 48 5.78 -7.45 1.20
CA ARG A 48 6.02 -8.02 2.54
C ARG A 48 5.90 -6.99 3.67
N ARG A 49 5.83 -5.71 3.33
CA ARG A 49 5.76 -4.59 4.28
C ARG A 49 4.80 -3.53 3.79
N ALA A 50 3.95 -3.07 4.70
CA ALA A 50 3.05 -1.95 4.47
C ALA A 50 3.78 -0.60 4.30
N ILE A 51 3.17 0.31 3.56
CA ILE A 51 3.58 1.72 3.52
C ILE A 51 3.10 2.41 4.80
N THR A 52 4.05 2.91 5.58
CA THR A 52 3.79 3.73 6.78
C THR A 52 3.65 5.21 6.44
N PRO A 53 3.10 6.06 7.34
CA PRO A 53 3.04 7.51 7.12
C PRO A 53 4.42 8.15 6.84
N ASP A 54 5.48 7.74 7.53
CA ASP A 54 6.87 8.18 7.25
C ASP A 54 7.29 7.84 5.80
N THR A 55 6.99 6.62 5.34
CA THR A 55 7.32 6.22 3.97
C THR A 55 6.46 6.97 2.95
N ALA A 56 5.17 7.15 3.22
CA ALA A 56 4.24 7.88 2.36
C ALA A 56 4.67 9.35 2.17
N LEU A 57 5.06 10.04 3.25
CA LEU A 57 5.59 11.41 3.18
C LEU A 57 6.86 11.50 2.33
N ARG A 58 7.76 10.52 2.45
CA ARG A 58 8.99 10.45 1.66
C ARG A 58 8.71 10.21 0.19
N LEU A 59 7.81 9.26 -0.13
CA LEU A 59 7.38 8.97 -1.50
C LEU A 59 6.74 10.20 -2.15
N ALA A 60 5.79 10.86 -1.46
CA ALA A 60 5.16 12.08 -1.94
C ALA A 60 6.17 13.22 -2.15
N ARG A 61 7.15 13.36 -1.26
CA ARG A 61 8.22 14.36 -1.41
C ARG A 61 9.09 14.12 -2.63
N TYR A 62 9.33 12.86 -2.99
CA TYR A 62 10.23 12.46 -4.08
C TYR A 62 9.55 12.40 -5.44
N PHE A 63 8.40 11.74 -5.53
CA PHE A 63 7.65 11.56 -6.78
C PHE A 63 6.60 12.66 -7.04
N GLY A 64 6.38 13.56 -6.06
CA GLY A 64 5.25 14.49 -6.09
C GLY A 64 3.95 13.83 -5.62
N GLY A 65 2.85 14.57 -5.72
CA GLY A 65 1.56 14.17 -5.17
C GLY A 65 1.49 14.35 -3.65
N ASP A 66 0.70 13.51 -2.97
CA ASP A 66 0.44 13.60 -1.55
C ASP A 66 0.58 12.26 -0.81
N ALA A 67 0.88 12.32 0.48
CA ALA A 67 1.07 11.14 1.31
C ALA A 67 -0.24 10.38 1.58
N GLN A 68 -1.38 11.07 1.56
CA GLN A 68 -2.68 10.46 1.83
C GLN A 68 -3.05 9.49 0.70
N SER A 69 -2.72 9.79 -0.54
CA SER A 69 -2.91 8.89 -1.68
C SER A 69 -2.21 7.54 -1.47
N TRP A 70 -0.95 7.52 -0.99
CA TRP A 70 -0.25 6.28 -0.64
C TRP A 70 -0.90 5.52 0.52
N LEU A 71 -1.35 6.24 1.55
CA LEU A 71 -2.03 5.63 2.69
C LEU A 71 -3.42 5.11 2.33
N ASN A 72 -4.10 5.71 1.36
CA ASN A 72 -5.37 5.24 0.83
C ASN A 72 -5.19 3.91 0.10
N LEU A 73 -4.11 3.75 -0.69
CA LEU A 73 -3.77 2.47 -1.30
C LEU A 73 -3.54 1.39 -0.24
N GLN A 74 -2.77 1.72 0.80
CA GLN A 74 -2.51 0.79 1.91
C GLN A 74 -3.81 0.40 2.62
N THR A 75 -4.63 1.39 2.96
CA THR A 75 -5.92 1.18 3.63
C THR A 75 -6.86 0.34 2.77
N ALA A 76 -6.93 0.58 1.46
CA ALA A 76 -7.75 -0.18 0.54
C ALA A 76 -7.30 -1.65 0.44
N TYR A 77 -5.99 -1.89 0.40
CA TYR A 77 -5.42 -3.24 0.44
C TYR A 77 -5.75 -3.95 1.75
N ASP A 78 -5.45 -3.31 2.89
CA ASP A 78 -5.65 -3.88 4.23
C ASP A 78 -7.13 -4.20 4.47
N LEU A 79 -8.04 -3.26 4.19
CA LEU A 79 -9.48 -3.48 4.31
C LEU A 79 -9.94 -4.69 3.51
N LYS A 80 -9.40 -4.91 2.32
CA LYS A 80 -9.83 -6.02 1.46
C LYS A 80 -9.34 -7.37 1.95
N ILE A 81 -8.06 -7.44 2.36
CA ILE A 81 -7.48 -8.65 2.95
C ILE A 81 -8.21 -8.97 4.25
N THR A 82 -8.33 -8.00 5.16
CA THR A 82 -8.98 -8.19 6.46
C THR A 82 -10.47 -8.50 6.33
N THR A 83 -11.19 -7.90 5.36
CA THR A 83 -12.59 -8.26 5.11
C THR A 83 -12.73 -9.72 4.67
N ALA A 84 -11.82 -10.20 3.83
CA ALA A 84 -11.81 -11.60 3.38
C ALA A 84 -11.49 -12.56 4.55
N GLU A 85 -10.53 -12.21 5.40
CA GLU A 85 -10.13 -12.98 6.58
C GLU A 85 -11.25 -13.04 7.64
N LEU A 86 -11.88 -11.91 7.93
CA LEU A 86 -12.95 -11.84 8.94
C LEU A 86 -14.24 -12.50 8.47
N GLY A 87 -14.54 -12.48 7.16
CA GLY A 87 -15.59 -13.25 6.52
C GLY A 87 -16.91 -13.30 7.31
N ASN A 88 -17.20 -14.47 7.89
CA ASN A 88 -18.44 -14.72 8.65
C ASN A 88 -18.49 -14.01 10.00
N SER A 89 -17.34 -13.81 10.66
CA SER A 89 -17.28 -13.09 11.95
C SER A 89 -17.76 -11.65 11.80
N LEU A 90 -17.42 -10.99 10.68
CA LEU A 90 -17.92 -9.64 10.37
C LEU A 90 -19.43 -9.64 10.08
N LYS A 91 -19.93 -10.67 9.36
CA LYS A 91 -21.37 -10.81 9.03
C LYS A 91 -22.24 -11.10 10.24
N ALA A 92 -21.69 -11.70 11.29
CA ALA A 92 -22.40 -12.01 12.52
C ALA A 92 -22.63 -10.78 13.42
N ILE A 93 -22.00 -9.63 13.11
CA ILE A 93 -22.19 -8.39 13.86
C ILE A 93 -23.50 -7.75 13.43
N GLU A 94 -24.46 -7.67 14.35
CA GLU A 94 -25.71 -6.96 14.13
C GLU A 94 -25.48 -5.44 14.18
N PRO A 95 -25.81 -4.68 13.12
CA PRO A 95 -25.69 -3.23 13.14
C PRO A 95 -26.59 -2.64 14.22
N ARG A 96 -26.01 -1.79 15.08
CA ARG A 96 -26.80 -1.02 16.04
C ARG A 96 -27.67 -0.02 15.27
N VAL A 97 -28.98 -0.22 15.33
CA VAL A 97 -29.97 0.79 14.92
C VAL A 97 -29.97 1.95 15.92
N ALA A 98 -30.02 3.17 15.39
CA ALA A 98 -30.07 4.42 16.17
C ALA A 98 -31.47 4.66 16.75
#